data_AF-A0A917T9H0-F1
#
_entry.id   AF-A0A917T9H0-F1
#
_cell.length_a   1.000
_cell.length_b   1.000
_cell.length_c   1.000
_cell.angle_alpha   90.00
_cell.angle_beta   90.00
_cell.angle_gamma   90.00
#
_symmetry.space_group_name_H-M   'P 1'
#
loop_
_entity.id
_entity.type
_entity.pdbx_description
1 polymer ?
#
loop_
_entity_poly.entity_id
_entity_poly.type
_entity_poly.pdbx_seq_one_letter_code
_entity_poly.pdbx_strand_id
1 'polypeptide(L)'
;MLGEWRDGRWVEPGLTGCPSGHPFGPQRVLVGWRACLCQGEAGVSGHRLYYCRTCAETVSVPECVTPEETTVDQQGLRSPGARGGPP
;
A
#
# COMPACT_ATOMS: atom_id res chain seq x y z
N MET A 1 11.00 5.37 11.29
CA MET A 1 11.66 4.12 11.76
C MET A 1 10.97 3.71 13.06
N LEU A 2 9.96 2.83 13.00
CA LEU A 2 9.20 2.41 14.18
C LEU A 2 9.65 1.00 14.58
N GLY A 3 10.78 0.92 15.29
CA GLY A 3 11.18 -0.29 16.01
C GLY A 3 11.24 0.01 17.50
N GLU A 4 10.94 -0.99 18.32
CA GLU A 4 10.96 -0.88 19.77
C GLU A 4 12.13 -1.67 20.35
N TRP A 5 12.65 -1.20 21.48
CA TRP A 5 13.66 -1.92 22.23
C TRP A 5 12.97 -2.88 23.20
N ARG A 6 13.13 -4.20 23.00
CA ARG A 6 12.57 -5.25 23.85
C ARG A 6 13.65 -6.24 24.26
N ASP A 7 13.77 -6.51 25.56
CA ASP A 7 14.72 -7.48 26.15
C ASP A 7 16.17 -7.33 25.65
N GLY A 8 16.66 -6.08 25.52
CA GLY A 8 18.01 -5.81 25.05
C GLY A 8 18.21 -5.97 23.54
N ARG A 9 17.13 -6.09 22.76
CA ARG A 9 17.17 -6.21 21.30
C ARG A 9 16.25 -5.19 20.63
N TRP A 10 16.67 -4.69 19.48
CA TRP A 10 15.81 -3.91 18.60
C TRP A 10 14.86 -4.85 17.85
N VAL A 11 13.55 -4.67 18.05
CA VAL A 11 12.50 -5.48 17.47
C VAL A 11 11.62 -4.59 16.60
N GLU A 12 11.42 -4.99 15.34
CA GLU A 12 10.39 -4.40 14.52
C GLU A 12 9.07 -5.10 14.83
N PRO A 13 8.03 -4.41 15.34
CA PRO A 13 6.74 -5.01 15.60
C PRO A 13 6.10 -5.40 14.26
N GLY A 14 6.34 -6.64 13.85
CA GLY A 14 5.75 -7.24 12.67
C GLY A 14 4.39 -7.85 12.97
N LEU A 15 3.52 -7.88 11.97
CA LEU A 15 2.28 -8.64 12.05
C LEU A 15 2.61 -10.13 12.23
N THR A 16 1.83 -10.82 13.05
CA THR A 16 1.94 -12.28 13.23
C THR A 16 1.00 -13.05 12.30
N GLY A 17 0.09 -12.37 11.60
CA GLY A 17 -0.82 -12.95 10.62
C GLY A 17 -1.47 -11.90 9.72
N CYS A 18 -2.15 -12.35 8.67
CA CYS A 18 -2.92 -11.48 7.78
C CYS A 18 -4.30 -11.13 8.38
N PRO A 19 -4.98 -10.08 7.87
CA PRO A 19 -6.32 -9.71 8.32
C PRO A 19 -7.34 -10.83 8.15
N SER A 20 -7.21 -11.64 7.09
CA SER A 20 -8.00 -12.86 6.90
C SER A 20 -7.70 -14.01 7.88
N GLY A 21 -6.77 -13.85 8.84
CA GLY A 21 -6.49 -14.83 9.89
C GLY A 21 -5.42 -15.88 9.61
N HIS A 22 -4.71 -15.82 8.48
CA HIS A 22 -3.62 -16.76 8.20
C HIS A 22 -2.34 -16.39 8.96
N PRO A 23 -1.68 -17.35 9.63
CA PRO A 23 -0.46 -17.09 10.36
C PRO A 23 0.72 -16.81 9.43
N PHE A 24 1.49 -15.79 9.74
CA PHE A 24 2.75 -15.50 9.07
C PHE A 24 3.86 -16.42 9.58
N GLY A 25 4.71 -16.85 8.67
CA GLY A 25 5.76 -17.80 8.94
C GLY A 25 6.58 -18.08 7.67
N PRO A 26 7.59 -18.96 7.76
CA PRO A 26 8.44 -19.29 6.63
C PRO A 26 7.62 -19.68 5.41
N GLN A 27 7.90 -19.03 4.27
CA GLN A 27 7.23 -19.30 2.98
C GLN A 27 5.71 -19.00 2.95
N ARG A 28 5.14 -18.40 4.01
CA ARG A 28 3.72 -18.01 4.07
C ARG A 28 3.50 -16.51 3.92
N VAL A 29 4.55 -15.73 4.13
CA VAL A 29 4.53 -14.27 3.98
C VAL A 29 5.71 -13.82 3.13
N LEU A 30 5.47 -12.84 2.25
CA LEU A 30 6.54 -12.03 1.66
C LEU A 30 6.54 -10.67 2.36
N VAL A 31 7.71 -10.22 2.78
CA VAL A 31 7.89 -8.92 3.43
C VAL A 31 8.63 -8.01 2.48
N GLY A 32 8.06 -6.85 2.19
CA GLY A 32 8.62 -5.86 1.28
C GLY A 32 8.53 -4.45 1.84
N TRP A 33 8.90 -3.48 1.00
CA TRP A 33 8.76 -2.07 1.29
C TRP A 33 8.31 -1.34 0.02
N ARG A 34 7.41 -0.36 0.17
CA ARG A 34 7.02 0.57 -0.90
C ARG A 34 7.23 2.00 -0.45
N ALA A 35 7.73 2.86 -1.35
CA ALA A 35 7.62 4.30 -1.16
C ALA A 35 6.14 4.72 -1.24
N CYS A 36 5.69 5.62 -0.37
CA CYS A 36 4.34 6.21 -0.39
C CYS A 36 4.44 7.63 0.19
N LEU A 37 3.60 8.54 -0.28
CA LEU A 37 3.58 9.94 0.13
C LEU A 37 2.45 10.27 1.11
N CYS A 38 1.78 9.27 1.68
CA CYS A 38 0.56 9.50 2.47
C CYS A 38 0.77 10.26 3.79
N GLN A 39 2.01 10.54 4.19
CA GLN A 39 2.33 11.39 5.35
C GLN A 39 2.85 12.74 4.85
N GLY A 40 1.95 13.72 4.77
CA GLY A 40 2.15 15.03 4.15
C GLY A 40 3.08 16.03 4.87
N GLU A 41 3.91 15.62 5.83
CA GLU A 41 4.69 16.59 6.64
C GLU A 41 6.20 16.27 6.75
N ALA A 42 6.68 15.09 6.34
CA ALA A 42 8.06 14.67 6.61
C ALA A 42 8.69 13.83 5.47
N GLY A 43 8.85 14.43 4.29
CA GLY A 43 9.64 13.85 3.19
C GLY A 43 9.06 12.55 2.60
N VAL A 44 9.81 11.91 1.70
CA VAL A 44 9.45 10.60 1.14
C VAL A 44 9.43 9.58 2.27
N SER A 45 8.24 9.15 2.68
CA SER A 45 8.07 8.02 3.59
C SER A 45 7.79 6.74 2.80
N GLY A 46 7.66 5.62 3.49
CA GLY A 46 7.23 4.39 2.85
C GLY A 46 6.77 3.37 3.86
N HIS A 47 6.07 2.36 3.34
CA HIS A 47 5.39 1.37 4.15
C HIS A 47 6.07 0.04 3.99
N ARG A 48 6.18 -0.66 5.11
CA ARG A 48 6.44 -2.09 5.07
C ARG A 48 5.21 -2.79 4.54
N LEU A 49 5.41 -3.76 3.65
CA LEU A 49 4.35 -4.57 3.07
C LEU A 49 4.46 -6.01 3.57
N TYR A 50 3.32 -6.60 3.88
CA TYR A 50 3.17 -8.02 4.20
C TYR A 50 2.18 -8.64 3.22
N TYR A 51 2.66 -9.53 2.36
CA TYR A 51 1.84 -10.27 1.40
C TYR A 51 1.62 -11.69 1.92
N CYS A 52 0.37 -12.06 2.17
CA CYS A 52 -0.02 -13.41 2.53
C CYS A 52 0.01 -14.31 1.29
N ARG A 53 0.84 -15.35 1.30
CA ARG A 53 0.89 -16.30 0.18
C ARG A 53 -0.31 -17.25 0.13
N THR A 54 -1.09 -17.35 1.22
CA THR A 54 -2.27 -18.22 1.29
C THR A 54 -3.48 -17.58 0.62
N CYS A 55 -3.79 -16.31 0.92
CA CYS A 55 -4.97 -15.61 0.40
C CYS A 55 -4.65 -14.44 -0.54
N ALA A 56 -3.38 -14.20 -0.85
CA ALA A 56 -2.89 -13.09 -1.67
C ALA A 56 -3.19 -11.67 -1.13
N GLU A 57 -3.64 -11.57 0.12
CA GLU A 57 -3.90 -10.28 0.76
C GLU A 57 -2.59 -9.55 1.10
N THR A 58 -2.56 -8.23 0.82
CA THR A 58 -1.40 -7.37 1.10
C THR A 58 -1.77 -6.30 2.12
N VAL A 59 -0.96 -6.16 3.16
CA VAL A 59 -1.13 -5.12 4.19
C VAL A 59 0.10 -4.21 4.23
N SER A 60 -0.13 -2.90 4.33
CA SER A 60 0.92 -1.91 4.58
C SER A 60 0.96 -1.49 6.05
N VAL A 61 2.16 -1.39 6.63
CA VAL A 61 2.39 -0.91 8.00
C VAL A 61 3.36 0.29 7.99
N PRO A 62 2.98 1.45 8.56
CA PRO A 62 1.62 1.81 8.98
C PRO A 62 0.63 1.74 7.81
N GLU A 63 -0.68 1.78 8.07
CA GLU A 63 -1.67 1.84 6.98
C GLU A 63 -1.40 3.06 6.08
N CYS A 64 -1.26 2.87 4.76
CA CYS A 64 -1.12 3.97 3.80
C CYS A 64 -2.55 4.48 3.55
N VAL A 65 -2.97 5.42 4.39
CA VAL A 65 -4.20 6.19 4.22
C VAL A 65 -3.86 7.40 3.36
N THR A 66 -4.09 7.34 2.06
CA THR A 66 -4.10 8.56 1.26
C THR A 66 -5.33 9.37 1.69
N PRO A 67 -5.22 10.68 2.01
CA PRO A 67 -6.41 11.49 2.11
C PRO A 67 -7.17 11.30 0.79
N GLU A 68 -8.41 10.84 0.92
CA GLU A 68 -9.32 10.57 -0.18
C GLU A 68 -9.11 11.57 -1.32
N GLU A 69 -8.73 11.08 -2.50
CA GLU A 69 -8.80 11.87 -3.72
C GLU A 69 -10.24 12.36 -3.80
N THR A 70 -10.43 13.64 -3.47
CA THR A 70 -11.67 14.35 -3.75
C THR A 70 -11.98 14.06 -5.21
N THR A 71 -13.09 13.37 -5.42
CA THR A 71 -13.67 13.02 -6.71
C THR A 71 -13.36 14.09 -7.76
N VAL A 72 -12.31 13.87 -8.56
CA VAL A 72 -12.14 14.59 -9.83
C VAL A 72 -13.20 13.98 -10.73
N ASP A 73 -14.34 14.66 -10.78
CA ASP A 73 -15.44 14.46 -11.71
C ASP A 73 -14.89 14.01 -13.08
N GLN A 74 -15.10 12.74 -13.41
CA GLN A 74 -14.59 12.12 -14.64
C GLN A 74 -15.36 12.56 -15.90
N GLN A 75 -16.09 13.67 -15.86
CA GLN A 75 -16.77 14.22 -17.03
C GLN A 75 -15.80 15.03 -17.90
N GLY A 76 -15.13 14.31 -18.82
CA GLY A 76 -15.14 14.77 -20.20
C GLY A 76 -13.80 15.11 -20.86
N LEU A 77 -12.81 14.21 -20.81
CA LEU A 77 -11.81 14.18 -21.89
C LEU A 77 -12.46 13.59 -23.14
N ARG A 78 -13.01 14.47 -23.99
CA ARG A 78 -13.42 14.10 -25.36
C ARG A 78 -12.17 13.93 -26.22
N SER A 79 -11.84 12.70 -26.59
CA SER A 79 -10.81 12.39 -27.59
C SER A 79 -11.18 12.99 -28.97
N PRO A 80 -10.20 13.40 -29.80
CA PRO A 80 -10.44 13.79 -31.18
C PRO A 80 -10.37 12.58 -32.13
N GLY A 81 -11.42 12.35 -32.91
CA GLY A 81 -11.46 11.40 -34.02
C GLY A 81 -12.90 10.96 -34.31
N ALA A 82 -13.43 10.94 -35.53
CA ALA A 82 -12.80 10.83 -36.84
C ALA A 82 -13.61 11.54 -37.93
N ARG A 83 -12.91 11.81 -39.04
CA ARG A 83 -13.40 12.38 -40.31
C ARG A 83 -14.57 11.58 -40.89
N GLY A 84 -15.57 12.30 -41.37
CA GLY A 84 -16.58 11.82 -42.31
C GLY A 84 -17.19 13.00 -43.05
N GLY A 85 -16.61 13.33 -44.21
CA GLY A 85 -17.17 14.25 -45.20
C GLY A 85 -18.19 13.56 -46.14
N PRO A 86 -18.65 14.25 -47.19
CA PRO A 86 -20.06 14.41 -47.61
C PRO A 86 -20.51 13.31 -48.62
N PRO A 87 -21.76 13.31 -49.14
CA PRO A 87 -22.31 14.35 -50.03
C PRO A 87 -23.47 15.19 -49.45
#